data_AF-A0A1A9GCE4-F1
#
_entry.id   AF-A0A1A9GCE4-F1
#
_cell.length_a   1.000
_cell.length_b   1.000
_cell.length_c   1.000
_cell.angle_alpha   90.00
_cell.angle_beta   90.00
_cell.angle_gamma   90.00
#
_symmetry.space_group_name_H-M   'P 1'
#
loop_
_entity.id
_entity.type
_entity.pdbx_description
1 polymer ?
#
loop_
_entity_poly.entity_id
_entity_poly.type
_entity_poly.pdbx_seq_one_letter_code
_entity_poly.pdbx_strand_id
1 'polypeptide(L)'
;MAIFACSLLASLSTAPYAQASSGDAWAEFQQDVENACLAAAGGVMKVKSIQVDPYGSESYGFALLSGVENGATTERLMTCVYGKRSQVAEISSFFNR
;
A
#
# COMPACT_ATOMS: atom_id res chain seq x y z
N MET A 1 -48.77 -38.76 -13.70
CA MET A 1 -49.00 -37.32 -13.48
C MET A 1 -47.92 -36.85 -12.53
N ALA A 2 -46.94 -36.10 -13.05
CA ALA A 2 -45.78 -35.61 -12.33
C ALA A 2 -46.16 -34.46 -11.39
N ILE A 3 -45.55 -34.37 -10.21
CA ILE A 3 -45.38 -33.09 -9.52
C ILE A 3 -43.92 -32.99 -9.09
N PHE A 4 -43.27 -32.00 -9.69
CA PHE A 4 -41.86 -31.67 -9.62
C PHE A 4 -41.40 -31.29 -8.21
N ALA A 5 -40.25 -31.83 -7.81
CA ALA A 5 -39.39 -31.27 -6.77
C ALA A 5 -38.88 -29.90 -7.22
N CYS A 6 -38.91 -28.90 -6.35
CA CYS A 6 -38.17 -27.66 -6.55
C CYS A 6 -37.68 -27.14 -5.19
N SER A 7 -36.58 -27.75 -4.71
CA SER A 7 -35.78 -27.22 -3.61
C SER A 7 -35.18 -25.89 -4.06
N LEU A 8 -35.76 -24.77 -3.62
CA LEU A 8 -35.16 -23.44 -3.78
C LEU A 8 -33.92 -23.34 -2.86
N LEU A 9 -32.76 -23.74 -3.37
CA LEU A 9 -31.48 -23.33 -2.84
C LEU A 9 -31.30 -21.84 -3.15
N ALA A 10 -31.65 -20.98 -2.19
CA ALA A 10 -31.35 -19.56 -2.24
C ALA A 10 -29.84 -19.38 -2.05
N SER A 11 -29.10 -19.43 -3.16
CA SER A 11 -27.70 -19.00 -3.20
C SER A 11 -27.65 -17.49 -2.98
N LEU A 12 -27.55 -17.05 -1.73
CA LEU A 12 -27.16 -15.67 -1.40
C LEU A 12 -25.70 -15.49 -1.82
N SER A 13 -25.50 -15.12 -3.08
CA SER A 13 -24.24 -14.54 -3.54
C SER A 13 -24.06 -13.20 -2.83
N THR A 14 -23.38 -13.21 -1.69
CA THR A 14 -22.78 -12.02 -1.09
C THR A 14 -21.68 -11.56 -2.02
N ALA A 15 -22.04 -10.87 -3.10
CA ALA A 15 -21.08 -10.09 -3.86
C ALA A 15 -20.41 -9.13 -2.86
N PRO A 16 -19.08 -9.12 -2.72
CA PRO A 16 -18.43 -8.14 -1.88
C PRO A 16 -18.81 -6.78 -2.43
N TYR A 17 -19.57 -6.00 -1.66
CA TYR A 17 -19.77 -4.60 -1.94
C TYR A 17 -18.38 -3.99 -1.99
N ALA A 18 -17.90 -3.69 -3.19
CA ALA A 18 -16.72 -2.85 -3.38
C ALA A 18 -17.11 -1.47 -2.84
N GLN A 19 -16.94 -1.29 -1.53
CA GLN A 19 -17.01 0.00 -0.88
C GLN A 19 -15.87 0.81 -1.52
N ALA A 20 -16.22 1.63 -2.50
CA ALA A 20 -15.30 2.64 -3.00
C ALA A 20 -14.89 3.45 -1.77
N SER A 21 -13.63 3.34 -1.38
CA SER A 21 -13.11 4.08 -0.24
C SER A 21 -13.35 5.57 -0.50
N SER A 22 -13.84 6.28 0.52
CA SER A 22 -14.10 7.71 0.43
C SER A 22 -12.79 8.49 0.28
N GLY A 23 -12.87 9.76 -0.15
CA GLY A 23 -11.69 10.62 -0.27
C GLY A 23 -10.88 10.71 1.04
N ASP A 24 -11.57 10.78 2.18
CA ASP A 24 -10.93 10.86 3.50
C ASP A 24 -10.12 9.60 3.83
N ALA A 25 -10.67 8.42 3.53
CA ALA A 25 -9.97 7.16 3.78
C ALA A 25 -8.72 6.99 2.87
N TRP A 26 -8.72 7.60 1.67
CA TRP A 26 -7.52 7.63 0.84
C TRP A 26 -6.45 8.60 1.36
N ALA A 27 -6.84 9.71 1.97
CA ALA A 27 -5.91 10.65 2.58
C ALA A 27 -5.23 10.04 3.82
N GLU A 28 -6.02 9.39 4.68
CA GLU A 28 -5.50 8.65 5.84
C GLU A 28 -4.54 7.54 5.40
N PHE A 29 -4.92 6.76 4.38
CA PHE A 29 -4.06 5.72 3.82
C PHE A 29 -2.72 6.26 3.31
N GLN A 30 -2.72 7.36 2.57
CA GLN A 30 -1.48 7.97 2.08
C GLN A 30 -0.58 8.43 3.24
N GLN A 31 -1.18 9.01 4.28
CA GLN A 31 -0.45 9.44 5.47
C GLN A 31 0.17 8.26 6.22
N ASP A 32 -0.54 7.14 6.34
CA ASP A 32 -0.02 5.91 6.95
C ASP A 32 1.18 5.36 6.18
N VAL A 33 1.09 5.31 4.84
CA VAL A 33 2.19 4.88 3.98
C VAL A 33 3.39 5.81 4.13
N GLU A 34 3.18 7.13 4.06
CA GLU A 34 4.25 8.12 4.21
C GLU A 34 4.98 7.95 5.56
N ASN A 35 4.22 7.90 6.66
CA ASN A 35 4.77 7.80 8.00
C ASN A 35 5.56 6.50 8.19
N ALA A 36 5.00 5.37 7.78
CA ALA A 36 5.64 4.08 7.93
C ALA A 36 6.92 3.98 7.08
N CYS A 37 6.89 4.50 5.86
CA CYS A 37 8.04 4.50 4.96
C CYS A 37 9.16 5.43 5.43
N LEU A 38 8.84 6.63 5.94
CA LEU A 38 9.82 7.55 6.53
C LEU A 38 10.46 6.93 7.78
N ALA A 39 9.68 6.25 8.61
CA ALA A 39 10.19 5.54 9.78
C ALA A 39 11.15 4.40 9.37
N ALA A 40 10.78 3.60 8.38
CA ALA A 40 11.60 2.49 7.89
C ALA A 40 12.90 2.95 7.20
N ALA A 41 12.88 4.10 6.51
CA ALA A 41 14.07 4.70 5.91
C ALA A 41 14.99 5.40 6.94
N GLY A 42 14.51 5.60 8.17
CA GLY A 42 15.25 6.21 9.26
C GLY A 42 16.56 5.46 9.54
N GLY A 43 17.68 6.19 9.50
CA GLY A 43 19.00 5.60 9.74
C GLY A 43 19.63 4.91 8.53
N VAL A 44 18.91 4.78 7.40
CA VAL A 44 19.45 4.22 6.15
C VAL A 44 19.86 5.35 5.20
N MET A 45 19.05 6.39 5.11
CA MET A 45 19.31 7.55 4.25
C MET A 45 18.77 8.84 4.85
N LYS A 46 19.35 9.97 4.43
CA LYS A 46 18.74 11.28 4.59
C LYS A 46 17.73 11.49 3.47
N VAL A 47 16.46 11.20 3.77
CA VAL A 47 15.34 11.39 2.84
C VAL A 47 15.20 12.87 2.48
N LYS A 48 15.10 13.16 1.18
CA LYS A 48 14.84 14.49 0.62
C LYS A 48 13.42 14.62 0.09
N SER A 49 12.89 13.55 -0.49
CA SER A 49 11.53 13.51 -1.01
C SER A 49 10.92 12.12 -0.84
N ILE A 50 9.60 12.09 -0.72
CA ILE A 50 8.78 10.88 -0.75
C ILE A 50 7.60 11.13 -1.67
N GLN A 51 7.30 10.17 -2.53
CA GLN A 51 6.14 10.17 -3.41
C GLN A 51 5.33 8.92 -3.13
N VAL A 52 4.13 9.09 -2.60
CA VAL A 52 3.22 7.99 -2.25
C VAL A 52 2.30 7.69 -3.43
N ASP A 53 2.12 6.41 -3.74
CA ASP A 53 1.05 5.95 -4.63
C ASP A 53 -0.30 6.22 -3.94
N PRO A 54 -1.21 7.03 -4.52
CA PRO A 54 -2.45 7.45 -3.88
C PRO A 54 -3.37 6.30 -3.44
N TYR A 55 -3.26 5.13 -4.08
CA TYR A 55 -4.18 4.01 -3.88
C TYR A 55 -3.45 2.71 -3.53
N GLY A 56 -2.25 2.53 -4.09
CA GLY A 56 -1.50 1.29 -4.02
C GLY A 56 -2.20 0.13 -4.75
N SER A 57 -1.97 -1.08 -4.26
CA SER A 57 -2.64 -2.30 -4.70
C SER A 57 -3.69 -2.77 -3.68
N GLU A 58 -4.34 -3.90 -3.94
CA GLU A 58 -5.29 -4.50 -2.99
C GLU A 58 -4.66 -4.75 -1.61
N SER A 59 -3.39 -5.16 -1.57
CA SER A 59 -2.71 -5.58 -0.33
C SER A 59 -1.65 -4.60 0.18
N TYR A 60 -1.17 -3.69 -0.66
CA TYR A 60 0.02 -2.88 -0.36
C TYR A 60 -0.15 -1.42 -0.74
N GLY A 61 0.46 -0.54 0.03
CA GLY A 61 0.82 0.82 -0.38
C GLY A 61 2.26 0.89 -0.85
N PHE A 62 2.57 1.86 -1.70
CA PHE A 62 3.89 2.05 -2.27
C PHE A 62 4.34 3.48 -2.10
N ALA A 63 5.64 3.67 -1.86
CA ALA A 63 6.26 4.98 -1.92
C ALA A 63 7.63 4.91 -2.58
N LEU A 64 7.96 5.95 -3.35
CA LEU A 64 9.31 6.18 -3.87
C LEU A 64 9.99 7.26 -3.03
N LEU A 65 11.12 6.92 -2.42
CA LEU A 65 11.95 7.84 -1.67
C LEU A 65 13.16 8.25 -2.50
N SER A 66 13.54 9.52 -2.39
CA SER A 66 14.82 10.02 -2.90
C SER A 66 15.60 10.67 -1.77
N GLY A 67 16.93 10.56 -1.82
CA GLY A 67 17.80 11.19 -0.83
C GLY A 67 19.21 10.63 -0.86
N VAL A 68 19.98 10.91 0.19
CA VAL A 68 21.41 10.58 0.24
C VAL A 68 21.63 9.48 1.27
N GLU A 69 22.19 8.35 0.83
CA GLU A 69 22.60 7.26 1.72
C GLU A 69 23.66 7.76 2.73
N ASN A 70 23.62 7.22 3.94
CA ASN A 70 24.61 7.57 4.96
C ASN A 70 26.03 7.20 4.50
N GLY A 71 26.91 8.20 4.40
CA GLY A 71 28.29 8.03 3.93
C GLY A 71 28.47 8.14 2.41
N ALA A 72 27.38 8.32 1.65
CA ALA A 72 27.43 8.62 0.22
C ALA A 72 27.36 10.13 -0.05
N THR A 73 27.74 10.54 -1.26
CA THR A 73 27.61 11.93 -1.74
C THR A 73 26.55 12.09 -2.83
N THR A 74 26.07 10.97 -3.39
CA THR A 74 25.12 10.97 -4.50
C THR A 74 23.71 10.66 -4.02
N GLU A 75 22.74 11.27 -4.69
CA GLU A 75 21.33 10.95 -4.47
C GLU A 75 21.02 9.56 -5.05
N ARG A 76 20.26 8.78 -4.29
CA ARG A 76 19.78 7.45 -4.65
C ARG A 76 18.27 7.41 -4.52
N LEU A 77 17.68 6.41 -5.16
CA LEU A 77 16.27 6.10 -5.03
C LEU A 77 16.09 4.84 -4.18
N MET A 78 14.97 4.75 -3.49
CA MET A 78 14.57 3.60 -2.71
C MET A 78 13.06 3.45 -2.82
N THR A 79 12.58 2.22 -2.91
CA THR A 79 11.14 1.94 -2.88
C THR A 79 10.77 1.43 -1.50
N CYS A 80 9.60 1.84 -1.01
CA CYS A 80 8.99 1.32 0.20
C CYS A 80 7.68 0.63 -0.15
N VAL A 81 7.42 -0.49 0.51
CA VAL A 81 6.17 -1.25 0.45
C VAL A 81 5.55 -1.26 1.84
N TYR A 82 4.30 -0.83 1.96
CA TYR A 82 3.52 -0.86 3.19
C TYR A 82 2.45 -1.93 3.11
N GLY A 83 2.46 -2.93 4.00
CA GLY A 83 1.40 -3.95 4.05
C GLY A 83 0.13 -3.41 4.69
N LYS A 84 -0.99 -3.34 3.95
CA LYS A 84 -2.26 -2.79 4.47
C LYS A 84 -2.80 -3.59 5.67
N ARG A 85 -2.59 -4.91 5.68
CA ARG A 85 -3.02 -5.80 6.75
C ARG A 85 -2.06 -5.83 7.94
N SER A 86 -0.76 -5.83 7.68
CA SER A 86 0.26 -5.90 8.73
C SER A 86 0.56 -4.53 9.35
N GLN A 87 0.27 -3.45 8.61
CA GLN A 87 0.67 -2.09 8.92
C GLN A 87 2.19 -1.93 9.11
N VAL A 88 2.96 -2.76 8.40
CA VAL A 88 4.43 -2.74 8.42
C VAL A 88 4.95 -2.24 7.08
N ALA A 89 5.93 -1.35 7.12
CA ALA A 89 6.68 -0.90 5.96
C ALA A 89 8.01 -1.64 5.84
N GLU A 90 8.34 -2.02 4.61
CA GLU A 90 9.63 -2.59 4.23
C GLU A 90 10.24 -1.73 3.12
N ILE A 91 11.57 -1.62 3.13
CA ILE A 91 12.31 -0.83 2.15
C ILE A 91 13.17 -1.73 1.26
N SER A 92 13.31 -1.33 -0.01
CA SER A 92 14.24 -1.95 -0.94
C SER A 92 15.69 -1.53 -0.65
N SER A 93 16.63 -2.15 -1.37
CA SER A 93 17.96 -1.55 -1.54
C SER A 93 17.90 -0.27 -2.38
N PHE A 94 19.04 0.40 -2.52
CA PHE A 94 19.18 1.59 -3.33
C PHE A 94 19.17 1.28 -4.84
N PHE A 95 18.48 2.13 -5.59
CA PHE A 95 18.55 2.20 -7.04
C PHE A 95 19.41 3.39 -7.47
N ASN A 96 20.06 3.22 -8.62
CA ASN A 96 20.78 4.29 -9.29
C ASN A 96 19.77 5.14 -10.07
N ARG A 97 20.01 6.46 -10.11
CA ARG A 97 19.27 7.38 -10.95
C ARG A 97 19.89 7.48 -12.34
#